data_AF-A0AAD1GTY1-F1
#
_entry.id   AF-A0AAD1GTY1-F1
#
_cell.length_a   1.000
_cell.length_b   1.000
_cell.length_c   1.000
_cell.angle_alpha   90.00
_cell.angle_beta   90.00
_cell.angle_gamma   90.00
#
_symmetry.space_group_name_H-M   'P 1'
#
loop_
_entity.id
_entity.type
_entity.pdbx_description
1 polymer ?
#
loop_
_entity_poly.entity_id
_entity_poly.type
_entity_poly.pdbx_seq_one_letter_code
_entity_poly.pdbx_strand_id
1 'polypeptide(L)'
;MAGESLRAYDRRLSLHLMLQPYLAMQLLSDPLLQGQGILGRCLITWPTSLAGQRSYQSVDLSKDPALKRYHHRLSALFHQPWSLSADGALRLSPLTLSPLARRRWIDLHDAIEAQLGEFGELASVRPSGSKAADNLLRIAAILAVVEEGSTVGADHIQRASALVGYYLTEIQRLTEQEPVCRVKEEADRLLRWLQAKDWKCFSIRDLNRNGPRFARKSSRHAAKLLVELLEHQWLITDGHTFEVRHVQS
;
A
#
# COMPACT_ATOMS: atom_id res chain seq x y z
N MET A 1 -31.85 -21.15 -9.79
CA MET A 1 -32.12 -20.78 -8.38
C MET A 1 -31.81 -19.31 -8.24
N ALA A 2 -32.83 -18.47 -8.08
CA ALA A 2 -32.62 -17.05 -7.74
C ALA A 2 -31.88 -17.03 -6.40
N GLY A 3 -30.71 -16.38 -6.34
CA GLY A 3 -29.94 -16.29 -5.10
C GLY A 3 -30.78 -15.64 -4.02
N GLU A 4 -30.98 -16.34 -2.90
CA GLU A 4 -31.67 -15.76 -1.75
C GLU A 4 -30.92 -14.51 -1.30
N SER A 5 -31.58 -13.36 -1.37
CA SER A 5 -31.03 -12.09 -0.92
C SER A 5 -31.29 -11.98 0.58
N LEU A 6 -30.23 -12.00 1.38
CA LEU A 6 -30.33 -11.86 2.83
C LEU A 6 -29.97 -10.42 3.24
N ARG A 7 -30.83 -9.81 4.07
CA ARG A 7 -30.59 -8.49 4.68
C ARG A 7 -30.18 -8.69 6.12
N ALA A 8 -28.98 -8.23 6.47
CA ALA A 8 -28.48 -8.26 7.84
C ALA A 8 -28.22 -6.83 8.34
N TYR A 9 -28.86 -6.47 9.45
CA TYR A 9 -28.70 -5.16 10.09
C TYR A 9 -27.65 -5.25 11.19
N ASP A 10 -27.00 -4.12 11.46
CA ASP A 10 -25.99 -3.94 12.53
C ASP A 10 -24.82 -4.92 12.49
N ARG A 11 -24.45 -5.36 11.29
CA ARG A 11 -23.27 -6.22 11.10
C ARG A 11 -21.99 -5.39 11.02
N ARG A 12 -20.88 -6.03 11.38
CA ARG A 12 -19.53 -5.48 11.28
C ARG A 12 -18.74 -6.37 10.33
N LEU A 13 -18.01 -5.74 9.41
CA LEU A 13 -17.13 -6.41 8.46
C LEU A 13 -15.70 -6.00 8.77
N SER A 14 -14.84 -7.00 8.96
CA SER A 14 -13.39 -6.82 8.97
C SER A 14 -12.82 -7.53 7.75
N LEU A 15 -11.87 -6.88 7.07
CA LEU A 15 -11.30 -7.35 5.83
C LEU A 15 -9.79 -7.23 5.90
N HIS A 16 -9.09 -8.30 5.56
CA HIS A 16 -7.65 -8.29 5.33
C HIS A 16 -7.36 -9.13 4.09
N LEU A 17 -6.88 -8.48 3.03
CA LEU A 17 -6.67 -9.11 1.73
C LEU A 17 -5.21 -8.99 1.32
N MET A 18 -4.67 -10.10 0.80
CA MET A 18 -3.42 -10.11 0.06
C MET A 18 -3.76 -10.25 -1.43
N LEU A 19 -3.26 -9.31 -2.23
CA LEU A 19 -3.52 -9.28 -3.67
C LEU A 19 -2.22 -9.47 -4.44
N GLN A 20 -2.30 -10.17 -5.57
CA GLN A 20 -1.19 -10.18 -6.51
C GLN A 20 -1.03 -8.77 -7.13
N PRO A 21 0.20 -8.28 -7.33
CA PRO A 21 0.46 -6.95 -7.87
C PRO A 21 -0.33 -6.60 -9.14
N TYR A 22 -0.46 -7.57 -10.05
CA TYR A 22 -1.20 -7.37 -11.29
C TYR A 22 -2.68 -7.03 -11.05
N LEU A 23 -3.35 -7.78 -10.17
CA LEU A 23 -4.76 -7.57 -9.83
C LEU A 23 -4.95 -6.29 -9.02
N ALA A 24 -4.04 -6.00 -8.09
CA ALA A 24 -4.10 -4.79 -7.28
C ALA A 24 -4.05 -3.53 -8.15
N MET A 25 -3.19 -3.49 -9.18
CA MET A 25 -3.15 -2.35 -10.11
C MET A 25 -4.45 -2.19 -10.90
N GLN A 26 -5.08 -3.30 -11.31
CA GLN A 26 -6.38 -3.25 -11.99
C GLN A 26 -7.46 -2.68 -11.06
N LEU A 27 -7.49 -3.16 -9.80
CA LEU A 27 -8.43 -2.72 -8.78
C LEU A 27 -8.30 -1.22 -8.46
N LEU A 28 -7.06 -0.73 -8.30
CA LEU A 28 -6.79 0.66 -7.98
C LEU A 28 -7.08 1.61 -9.16
N SER A 29 -7.00 1.10 -10.38
CA SER A 29 -7.27 1.88 -11.60
C SER A 29 -8.75 1.87 -12.02
N ASP A 30 -9.61 1.09 -11.35
CA ASP A 30 -11.02 0.94 -11.72
C ASP A 30 -11.88 2.10 -11.17
N PRO A 31 -12.42 2.99 -12.03
CA PRO A 31 -13.21 4.15 -11.59
C PRO A 31 -14.50 3.76 -10.86
N LEU A 32 -15.11 2.61 -11.20
CA LEU A 32 -16.33 2.15 -10.55
C LEU A 32 -16.05 1.76 -9.10
N LEU A 33 -14.92 1.10 -8.85
CA LEU A 33 -14.54 0.66 -7.50
C LEU A 33 -14.05 1.82 -6.64
N GLN A 34 -13.40 2.82 -7.24
CA GLN A 34 -13.11 4.08 -6.57
C GLN A 34 -14.41 4.80 -6.16
N GLY A 35 -15.40 4.86 -7.06
CA GLY A 35 -16.70 5.52 -6.83
C GLY A 35 -17.59 4.85 -5.77
N GLN A 36 -17.42 3.55 -5.51
CA GLN A 36 -18.18 2.83 -4.48
C GLN A 36 -17.70 3.13 -3.05
N GLY A 37 -16.53 3.75 -2.89
CA GLY A 37 -15.98 4.15 -1.59
C GLY A 37 -15.51 3.00 -0.69
N ILE A 38 -15.56 1.75 -1.14
CA ILE A 38 -15.03 0.59 -0.39
C ILE A 38 -13.52 0.75 -0.23
N LEU A 39 -12.80 1.06 -1.33
CA LEU A 39 -11.35 1.22 -1.33
C LEU A 39 -10.88 2.37 -0.42
N GLY A 40 -11.62 3.48 -0.35
CA GLY A 40 -11.30 4.59 0.54
C GLY A 40 -11.33 4.22 2.03
N ARG A 41 -11.97 3.11 2.41
CA ARG A 41 -12.00 2.60 3.79
C ARG A 41 -10.88 1.59 4.08
N CYS A 42 -10.15 1.14 3.05
CA CYS A 42 -9.07 0.19 3.20
C CYS A 42 -7.72 0.89 3.47
N LEU A 43 -6.93 0.31 4.37
CA LEU A 43 -5.55 0.73 4.62
C LEU A 43 -4.63 -0.07 3.70
N ILE A 44 -4.24 0.53 2.58
CA ILE A 44 -3.50 -0.14 1.49
C ILE A 44 -2.01 0.02 1.70
N THR A 45 -1.25 -1.05 1.56
CA THR A 45 0.21 -1.01 1.58
C THR A 45 0.84 -1.87 0.49
N TRP A 46 1.97 -1.41 -0.04
CA TRP A 46 2.75 -2.11 -1.05
C TRP A 46 4.22 -2.18 -0.61
N PRO A 47 4.54 -3.08 0.34
CA PRO A 47 5.88 -3.16 0.89
C PRO A 47 6.92 -3.51 -0.17
N THR A 48 8.13 -2.97 -0.02
CA THR A 48 9.26 -3.29 -0.89
C THR A 48 9.57 -4.79 -0.86
N SER A 49 9.77 -5.38 -2.04
CA SER A 49 10.10 -6.80 -2.15
C SER A 49 11.50 -7.07 -1.57
N LEU A 50 11.57 -7.99 -0.60
CA LEU A 50 12.84 -8.51 -0.08
C LEU A 50 13.43 -9.62 -0.97
N ALA A 51 12.83 -9.92 -2.13
CA ALA A 51 13.34 -10.96 -3.03
C ALA A 51 14.76 -10.62 -3.50
N GLY A 52 15.71 -11.55 -3.29
CA GLY A 52 17.14 -11.33 -3.56
C GLY A 52 17.93 -10.72 -2.38
N GLN A 53 17.24 -10.23 -1.34
CA GLN A 53 17.86 -9.67 -0.12
C GLN A 53 17.46 -10.43 1.17
N ARG A 54 16.47 -11.32 1.09
CA ARG A 54 15.96 -12.14 2.21
C ARG A 54 16.85 -13.33 2.56
N SER A 55 18.09 -13.10 2.96
CA SER A 55 18.97 -14.15 3.48
C SER A 55 18.35 -14.82 4.72
N TYR A 56 18.51 -16.14 4.83
CA TYR A 56 18.00 -16.88 6.00
C TYR A 56 18.69 -16.38 7.27
N GLN A 57 17.89 -16.04 8.29
CA GLN A 57 18.38 -15.69 9.62
C GLN A 57 17.98 -16.80 10.60
N SER A 58 18.95 -17.42 11.26
CA SER A 58 18.75 -18.53 12.19
C SER A 58 18.27 -18.07 13.59
N VAL A 59 17.48 -17.00 13.65
CA VAL A 59 16.96 -16.46 14.90
C VAL A 59 15.73 -17.27 15.32
N ASP A 60 15.75 -17.77 16.55
CA ASP A 60 14.60 -18.45 17.14
C ASP A 60 13.59 -17.41 17.68
N LEU A 61 12.68 -16.98 16.80
CA LEU A 61 11.62 -16.02 17.13
C LEU A 61 10.70 -16.50 18.26
N SER A 62 10.59 -17.81 18.49
CA SER A 62 9.77 -18.33 19.59
C SER A 62 10.28 -17.91 20.97
N LYS A 63 11.55 -17.47 21.06
CA LYS A 63 12.16 -16.96 22.29
C LYS A 63 12.02 -15.45 22.46
N ASP A 64 11.61 -14.72 21.43
CA ASP A 64 11.49 -13.27 21.48
C ASP A 64 10.39 -12.85 22.49
N PRO A 65 10.74 -12.06 23.53
CA PRO A 65 9.79 -11.68 24.56
C PRO A 65 8.69 -10.74 24.05
N ALA A 66 8.96 -9.91 23.05
CA ALA A 66 7.96 -9.05 22.43
C ALA A 66 6.96 -9.88 21.60
N LEU A 67 7.45 -10.87 20.84
CA LEU A 67 6.59 -11.76 20.06
C LEU A 67 5.72 -12.64 20.98
N LYS A 68 6.29 -13.17 22.08
CA LYS A 68 5.52 -13.91 23.10
C LYS A 68 4.41 -13.06 23.70
N ARG A 69 4.71 -11.82 24.10
CA ARG A 69 3.73 -10.88 24.67
C ARG A 69 2.60 -10.59 23.67
N TYR A 70 2.96 -10.34 22.41
CA TYR A 70 2.00 -10.10 21.34
C TYR A 70 1.07 -11.30 21.12
N HIS A 71 1.62 -12.52 20.97
CA HIS A 71 0.83 -13.73 20.81
C HIS A 71 -0.07 -13.98 22.02
N HIS A 72 0.45 -13.88 23.23
CA HIS A 72 -0.34 -14.06 24.45
C HIS A 72 -1.54 -13.10 24.46
N ARG A 73 -1.31 -11.82 24.15
CA ARG A 73 -2.38 -10.81 24.14
C ARG A 73 -3.44 -11.11 23.07
N LEU A 74 -3.03 -11.42 21.85
CA LEU A 74 -3.97 -11.75 20.78
C LEU A 74 -4.73 -13.04 21.04
N SER A 75 -4.07 -14.06 21.60
CA SER A 75 -4.74 -15.29 22.01
C SER A 75 -5.76 -15.02 23.10
N ALA A 76 -5.46 -14.18 24.09
CA ALA A 76 -6.43 -13.80 25.11
C ALA A 76 -7.67 -13.11 24.52
N LEU A 77 -7.48 -12.17 23.59
CA LEU A 77 -8.57 -11.50 22.87
C LEU A 77 -9.39 -12.48 22.01
N PHE A 78 -8.74 -13.42 21.33
CA PHE A 78 -9.40 -14.38 20.46
C PHE A 78 -10.29 -15.37 21.24
N HIS A 79 -9.86 -15.78 22.44
CA HIS A 79 -10.62 -16.68 23.31
C HIS A 79 -11.67 -15.97 24.16
N GLN A 80 -11.78 -14.64 24.09
CA GLN A 80 -12.81 -13.90 24.79
C GLN A 80 -14.20 -14.30 24.24
N PRO A 81 -15.15 -14.71 25.11
CA PRO A 81 -16.47 -15.10 24.64
C PRO A 81 -17.17 -13.92 23.97
N TRP A 82 -17.88 -14.22 22.88
CA TRP A 82 -18.63 -13.20 22.15
C TRP A 82 -19.79 -12.70 23.00
N SER A 83 -19.91 -11.38 23.13
CA SER A 83 -21.10 -10.77 23.73
C SER A 83 -22.17 -10.64 22.65
N LEU A 84 -23.20 -11.47 22.71
CA LEU A 84 -24.28 -11.50 21.73
C LEU A 84 -25.62 -11.06 22.35
N SER A 85 -26.46 -10.40 21.56
CA SER A 85 -27.87 -10.18 21.86
C SER A 85 -28.71 -11.41 21.52
N ALA A 86 -29.99 -11.39 21.93
CA ALA A 86 -30.91 -12.50 21.75
C ALA A 86 -31.16 -12.87 20.26
N ASP A 87 -30.96 -11.93 19.35
CA ASP A 87 -31.06 -12.08 17.90
C ASP A 87 -29.71 -12.40 17.22
N GLY A 88 -28.66 -12.67 18.01
CA GLY A 88 -27.33 -13.02 17.53
C GLY A 88 -26.51 -11.85 16.97
N ALA A 89 -26.89 -10.59 17.25
CA ALA A 89 -26.04 -9.43 16.96
C ALA A 89 -24.96 -9.23 18.05
N LEU A 90 -23.88 -8.52 17.72
CA LEU A 90 -22.81 -8.22 18.70
C LEU A 90 -23.25 -7.11 19.65
N ARG A 91 -23.14 -7.36 20.95
CA ARG A 91 -23.23 -6.32 22.00
C ARG A 91 -21.87 -5.65 22.14
N LEU A 92 -21.80 -4.38 21.77
CA LEU A 92 -20.56 -3.61 21.73
C LEU A 92 -20.36 -2.82 23.02
N SER A 93 -19.16 -2.89 23.59
CA SER A 93 -18.73 -1.99 24.66
C SER A 93 -18.11 -0.73 24.05
N PRO A 94 -18.70 0.46 24.24
CA PRO A 94 -18.15 1.68 23.67
C PRO A 94 -16.85 2.06 24.38
N LEU A 95 -15.83 2.45 23.60
CA LEU A 95 -14.64 3.09 24.13
C LEU A 95 -14.85 4.60 24.19
N THR A 96 -14.31 5.23 25.22
CA THR A 96 -14.37 6.68 25.38
C THR A 96 -13.06 7.34 24.96
N LEU A 97 -13.14 8.54 24.40
CA LEU A 97 -11.95 9.38 24.19
C LEU A 97 -11.70 10.20 25.45
N SER A 98 -10.45 10.24 25.89
CA SER A 98 -10.03 11.26 26.86
C SER A 98 -10.21 12.67 26.25
N PRO A 99 -10.41 13.72 27.05
CA PRO A 99 -10.56 15.09 26.53
C PRO A 99 -9.40 15.53 25.64
N LEU A 100 -8.16 15.19 26.04
CA LEU A 100 -6.97 15.50 25.25
C LEU A 100 -6.92 14.72 23.94
N ALA A 101 -7.25 13.42 23.95
CA ALA A 101 -7.31 12.61 22.73
C ALA A 101 -8.34 13.16 21.74
N ARG A 102 -9.51 13.56 22.23
CA ARG A 102 -10.55 14.18 21.40
C ARG A 102 -10.03 15.44 20.72
N ARG A 103 -9.39 16.34 21.47
CA ARG A 103 -8.81 17.57 20.90
C ARG A 103 -7.77 17.26 19.82
N ARG A 104 -6.83 16.35 20.10
CA ARG A 104 -5.81 15.94 19.13
C ARG A 104 -6.41 15.31 17.88
N TRP A 105 -7.45 14.51 18.03
CA TRP A 105 -8.15 13.94 16.88
C TRP A 105 -8.84 15.02 16.03
N ILE A 106 -9.49 16.02 16.64
CA ILE A 106 -10.09 17.15 15.92
C ILE A 106 -9.01 17.92 15.15
N ASP A 107 -7.89 18.26 15.80
CA ASP A 107 -6.79 18.97 15.15
C ASP A 107 -6.29 18.21 13.90
N LEU A 108 -6.16 16.88 14.00
CA LEU A 108 -5.73 16.01 12.90
C LEU A 108 -6.80 15.86 11.81
N HIS A 109 -8.08 15.74 12.19
CA HIS A 109 -9.20 15.70 11.27
C HIS A 109 -9.22 16.96 10.39
N ASP A 110 -9.16 18.14 11.03
CA ASP A 110 -9.24 19.42 10.32
C ASP A 110 -8.01 19.66 9.44
N ALA A 111 -6.83 19.22 9.88
CA ALA A 111 -5.61 19.26 9.07
C ALA A 111 -5.71 18.37 7.82
N ILE A 112 -6.25 17.15 7.95
CA ILE A 112 -6.48 16.26 6.80
C ILE A 112 -7.53 16.86 5.86
N GLU A 113 -8.65 17.36 6.39
CA GLU A 113 -9.73 17.97 5.62
C GLU A 113 -9.21 19.14 4.77
N ALA A 114 -8.38 20.01 5.35
CA ALA A 114 -7.75 21.13 4.64
C ALA A 114 -6.91 20.66 3.43
N GLN A 115 -6.29 19.48 3.50
CA GLN A 115 -5.50 18.90 2.40
C GLN A 115 -6.35 18.23 1.31
N LEU A 116 -7.67 18.04 1.51
CA LEU A 116 -8.56 17.44 0.50
C LEU A 116 -9.02 18.44 -0.57
N GLY A 117 -8.77 19.74 -0.38
CA GLY A 117 -9.12 20.81 -1.32
C GLY A 117 -8.54 20.61 -2.72
N GLU A 118 -8.99 21.40 -3.69
CA GLU A 118 -8.56 21.30 -5.09
C GLU A 118 -7.04 21.30 -5.30
N PHE A 119 -6.33 22.10 -4.50
CA PHE A 119 -4.88 22.25 -4.57
C PHE A 119 -4.15 21.64 -3.36
N GLY A 120 -4.84 20.83 -2.56
CA GLY A 120 -4.25 20.19 -1.39
C GLY A 120 -3.49 18.91 -1.76
N GLU A 121 -2.55 18.49 -0.91
CA GLU A 121 -1.70 17.32 -1.14
C GLU A 121 -2.52 16.01 -1.28
N LEU A 122 -3.70 15.93 -0.67
CA LEU A 122 -4.56 14.74 -0.71
C LEU A 122 -5.63 14.83 -1.80
N ALA A 123 -5.59 15.83 -2.70
CA ALA A 123 -6.57 16.02 -3.77
C ALA A 123 -6.69 14.79 -4.70
N SER A 124 -5.56 14.14 -5.00
CA SER A 124 -5.49 12.94 -5.84
C SER A 124 -6.09 11.69 -5.16
N VAL A 125 -6.21 11.69 -3.84
CA VAL A 125 -6.64 10.54 -3.02
C VAL A 125 -7.79 10.88 -2.06
N ARG A 126 -8.65 11.84 -2.44
CA ARG A 126 -9.82 12.27 -1.63
C ARG A 126 -10.66 11.13 -1.06
N PRO A 127 -10.97 10.04 -1.79
CA PRO A 127 -11.74 8.94 -1.22
C PRO A 127 -11.09 8.31 0.02
N SER A 128 -9.77 8.19 0.03
CA SER A 128 -9.00 7.67 1.17
C SER A 128 -8.80 8.73 2.26
N GLY A 129 -8.44 9.96 1.85
CA GLY A 129 -8.24 11.08 2.76
C GLY A 129 -9.49 11.41 3.60
N SER A 130 -10.67 11.44 2.97
CA SER A 130 -11.95 11.67 3.65
C SER A 130 -12.40 10.56 4.62
N LYS A 131 -11.65 9.46 4.72
CA LYS A 131 -11.87 8.35 5.67
C LYS A 131 -10.68 8.18 6.63
N ALA A 132 -9.63 8.98 6.46
CA ALA A 132 -8.40 8.85 7.23
C ALA A 132 -8.62 9.15 8.72
N ALA A 133 -9.38 10.20 9.05
CA ALA A 133 -9.69 10.55 10.44
C ALA A 133 -10.53 9.46 11.15
N ASP A 134 -11.48 8.84 10.45
CA ASP A 134 -12.25 7.70 10.97
C ASP A 134 -11.35 6.48 11.19
N ASN A 135 -10.48 6.18 10.22
CA ASN A 135 -9.51 5.09 10.34
C ASN A 135 -8.51 5.34 11.49
N LEU A 136 -8.13 6.59 11.72
CA LEU A 136 -7.28 6.98 12.84
C LEU A 136 -7.92 6.59 14.17
N LEU A 137 -9.20 6.92 14.38
CA LEU A 137 -9.91 6.51 15.60
C LEU A 137 -10.00 5.00 15.75
N ARG A 138 -10.24 4.27 14.64
CA ARG A 138 -10.32 2.81 14.66
C ARG A 138 -8.99 2.19 15.07
N ILE A 139 -7.87 2.67 14.50
CA ILE A 139 -6.53 2.19 14.87
C ILE A 139 -6.24 2.55 16.33
N ALA A 140 -6.51 3.79 16.77
CA ALA A 140 -6.29 4.21 18.14
C ALA A 140 -7.10 3.38 19.15
N ALA A 141 -8.34 3.03 18.81
CA ALA A 141 -9.19 2.14 19.59
C ALA A 141 -8.61 0.72 19.66
N ILE A 142 -8.12 0.17 18.55
CA ILE A 142 -7.44 -1.14 18.54
C ILE A 142 -6.22 -1.12 19.44
N LEU A 143 -5.39 -0.08 19.36
CA LEU A 143 -4.21 0.07 20.22
C LEU A 143 -4.61 0.10 21.70
N ALA A 144 -5.63 0.91 22.07
CA ALA A 144 -6.12 0.97 23.43
C ALA A 144 -6.62 -0.38 23.94
N VAL A 145 -7.39 -1.12 23.12
CA VAL A 145 -7.88 -2.46 23.49
C VAL A 145 -6.73 -3.45 23.64
N VAL A 146 -5.74 -3.43 22.74
CA VAL A 146 -4.56 -4.30 22.84
C VAL A 146 -3.77 -3.99 24.12
N GLU A 147 -3.73 -2.73 24.55
CA GLU A 147 -3.10 -2.26 25.78
C GLU A 147 -4.01 -2.37 27.02
N GLU A 148 -5.14 -3.09 26.92
CA GLU A 148 -6.08 -3.34 28.02
C GLU A 148 -6.76 -2.08 28.58
N GLY A 149 -6.75 -0.98 27.83
CA GLY A 149 -7.42 0.26 28.14
C GLY A 149 -8.89 0.28 27.69
N SER A 150 -9.75 0.92 28.48
CA SER A 150 -11.15 1.24 28.12
C SER A 150 -11.32 2.68 27.61
N THR A 151 -10.23 3.46 27.59
CA THR A 151 -10.20 4.85 27.16
C THR A 151 -9.07 5.07 26.16
N VAL A 152 -9.40 5.73 25.05
CA VAL A 152 -8.44 6.17 24.05
C VAL A 152 -7.77 7.47 24.54
N GLY A 153 -6.54 7.31 25.03
CA GLY A 153 -5.61 8.39 25.36
C GLY A 153 -4.97 9.09 24.15
N ALA A 154 -4.34 10.24 24.38
CA ALA A 154 -3.70 11.04 23.34
C ALA A 154 -2.52 10.32 22.66
N ASP A 155 -1.79 9.49 23.40
CA ASP A 155 -0.68 8.70 22.85
C ASP A 155 -1.16 7.69 21.80
N HIS A 156 -2.36 7.10 21.99
CA HIS A 156 -2.96 6.23 20.98
C HIS A 156 -3.28 6.99 19.69
N ILE A 157 -3.81 8.21 19.81
CA ILE A 157 -4.08 9.09 18.66
C ILE A 157 -2.78 9.42 17.93
N GLN A 158 -1.72 9.76 18.65
CA GLN A 158 -0.41 10.06 18.05
C GLN A 158 0.17 8.86 17.29
N ARG A 159 0.16 7.67 17.91
CA ARG A 159 0.64 6.44 17.25
C ARG A 159 -0.21 6.05 16.05
N ALA A 160 -1.54 6.18 16.17
CA ALA A 160 -2.46 5.93 15.05
C ALA A 160 -2.27 6.92 13.91
N SER A 161 -1.99 8.20 14.22
CA SER A 161 -1.69 9.22 13.22
C SER A 161 -0.47 8.86 12.36
N ALA A 162 0.60 8.35 12.98
CA ALA A 162 1.79 7.90 12.24
C ALA A 162 1.46 6.75 11.26
N LEU A 163 0.62 5.81 11.68
CA LEU A 163 0.17 4.70 10.82
C LEU A 163 -0.72 5.19 9.67
N VAL A 164 -1.70 6.05 9.95
CA VAL A 164 -2.58 6.63 8.92
C VAL A 164 -1.79 7.47 7.93
N GLY A 165 -0.82 8.26 8.40
CA GLY A 165 0.08 9.03 7.56
C GLY A 165 0.84 8.12 6.58
N TYR A 166 1.41 7.02 7.06
CA TYR A 166 2.04 6.02 6.20
C TYR A 166 1.08 5.49 5.12
N TYR A 167 -0.14 5.10 5.48
CA TYR A 167 -1.11 4.58 4.52
C TYR A 167 -1.57 5.64 3.49
N LEU A 168 -1.68 6.91 3.89
CA LEU A 168 -2.01 8.01 3.00
C LEU A 168 -0.88 8.27 1.99
N THR A 169 0.36 8.34 2.47
CA THR A 169 1.53 8.46 1.59
C THR A 169 1.61 7.29 0.61
N GLU A 170 1.30 6.09 1.07
CA GLU A 170 1.39 4.88 0.26
C GLU A 170 0.31 4.84 -0.84
N ILE A 171 -0.92 5.27 -0.55
CA ILE A 171 -1.97 5.35 -1.59
C ILE A 171 -1.73 6.52 -2.56
N GLN A 172 -1.18 7.66 -2.10
CA GLN A 172 -0.71 8.74 -2.97
C GLN A 172 0.34 8.21 -3.94
N ARG A 173 1.38 7.56 -3.42
CA ARG A 173 2.45 6.95 -4.22
C ARG A 173 1.90 5.97 -5.26
N LEU A 174 0.89 5.16 -4.91
CA LEU A 174 0.29 4.19 -5.84
C LEU A 174 -0.65 4.82 -6.87
N THR A 175 -1.23 5.99 -6.58
CA THR A 175 -2.21 6.67 -7.44
C THR A 175 -1.55 7.69 -8.37
N GLU A 176 -0.48 8.32 -7.91
CA GLU A 176 0.35 9.25 -8.70
C GLU A 176 1.33 8.52 -9.63
N GLN A 177 1.51 7.21 -9.42
CA GLN A 177 2.13 6.33 -10.41
C GLN A 177 1.20 6.18 -11.61
N GLU A 178 1.37 7.02 -12.63
CA GLU A 178 0.69 6.91 -13.92
C GLU A 178 0.70 5.45 -14.45
N PRO A 179 -0.33 4.97 -15.18
CA PRO A 179 -0.24 3.70 -15.92
C PRO A 179 0.91 3.64 -16.94
N VAL A 180 1.43 4.80 -17.35
CA VAL A 180 2.66 5.00 -18.14
C VAL A 180 3.91 4.50 -17.38
N CYS A 181 3.83 4.42 -16.05
CA CYS A 181 4.91 4.04 -15.14
C CYS A 181 5.39 2.60 -15.33
N ARG A 182 4.58 1.64 -15.83
CA ARG A 182 5.11 0.27 -16.06
C ARG A 182 6.18 0.21 -17.15
N VAL A 183 6.01 0.96 -18.24
CA VAL A 183 7.02 0.98 -19.31
C VAL A 183 8.24 1.75 -18.85
N LYS A 184 8.05 2.89 -18.17
CA LYS A 184 9.12 3.67 -17.54
C LYS A 184 9.91 2.88 -16.48
N GLU A 185 9.24 2.20 -15.55
CA GLU A 185 9.88 1.37 -14.52
C GLU A 185 10.65 0.18 -15.12
N GLU A 186 10.08 -0.50 -16.12
CA GLU A 186 10.78 -1.58 -16.82
C GLU A 186 11.94 -1.03 -17.67
N ALA A 187 11.82 0.17 -18.24
CA ALA A 187 12.90 0.87 -18.94
C ALA A 187 14.03 1.27 -17.97
N ASP A 188 13.71 1.87 -16.83
CA ASP A 188 14.68 2.20 -15.77
C ASP A 188 15.36 0.96 -15.19
N ARG A 189 14.61 -0.14 -15.05
CA ARG A 189 15.17 -1.43 -14.66
C ARG A 189 16.12 -1.96 -15.73
N LEU A 190 15.79 -1.79 -17.01
CA LEU A 190 16.66 -2.16 -18.12
C LEU A 190 17.94 -1.31 -18.12
N LEU A 191 17.84 0.01 -17.93
CA LEU A 191 18.99 0.90 -17.84
C LEU A 191 19.94 0.51 -16.71
N ARG A 192 19.42 0.33 -15.49
CA ARG A 192 20.24 -0.12 -14.34
C ARG A 192 20.90 -1.47 -14.60
N TRP A 193 20.22 -2.38 -15.31
CA TRP A 193 20.80 -3.67 -15.67
C TRP A 193 21.91 -3.53 -16.72
N LEU A 194 21.73 -2.68 -17.73
CA LEU A 194 22.76 -2.38 -18.75
C LEU A 194 24.01 -1.78 -18.10
N GLN A 195 23.83 -0.81 -17.20
CA GLN A 195 24.90 -0.20 -16.42
C GLN A 195 25.62 -1.22 -15.53
N ALA A 196 24.87 -2.04 -14.78
CA ALA A 196 25.44 -3.06 -13.91
C ALA A 196 26.20 -4.17 -14.67
N LYS A 197 25.91 -4.35 -15.96
CA LYS A 197 26.60 -5.30 -16.85
C LYS A 197 27.70 -4.65 -17.69
N ASP A 198 27.94 -3.35 -17.54
CA ASP A 198 28.81 -2.54 -18.41
C ASP A 198 28.54 -2.77 -19.91
N TRP A 199 27.26 -2.97 -20.26
CA TRP A 199 26.88 -3.28 -21.63
C TRP A 199 26.63 -2.00 -22.42
N LYS A 200 27.72 -1.46 -22.97
CA LYS A 200 27.75 -0.11 -23.57
C LYS A 200 27.04 -0.02 -24.92
N CYS A 201 27.29 -0.97 -25.83
CA CYS A 201 26.72 -0.97 -27.18
C CYS A 201 26.04 -2.31 -27.48
N PHE A 202 24.84 -2.27 -28.07
CA PHE A 202 24.07 -3.47 -28.42
C PHE A 202 23.06 -3.23 -29.54
N SER A 203 22.67 -4.29 -30.27
CA SER A 203 21.51 -4.26 -31.15
C SER A 203 20.25 -4.75 -30.41
N ILE A 204 19.06 -4.45 -30.95
CA ILE A 204 17.81 -5.03 -30.43
C ILE A 204 17.81 -6.57 -30.50
N ARG A 205 18.55 -7.16 -31.45
CA ARG A 205 18.71 -8.61 -31.56
C ARG A 205 19.52 -9.17 -30.39
N ASP A 206 20.58 -8.48 -29.99
CA ASP A 206 21.39 -8.89 -28.85
C ASP A 206 20.60 -8.75 -27.55
N LEU A 207 19.84 -7.66 -27.38
CA LEU A 207 18.95 -7.49 -26.23
C LEU A 207 17.92 -8.63 -26.15
N ASN A 208 17.31 -9.02 -27.27
CA ASN A 208 16.35 -10.13 -27.31
C ASN A 208 16.98 -11.51 -27.06
N ARG A 209 18.30 -11.67 -27.23
CA ARG A 209 19.00 -12.93 -26.98
C ARG A 209 19.58 -13.02 -25.57
N ASN A 210 20.28 -11.96 -25.15
CA ASN A 210 21.13 -11.94 -23.97
C ASN A 210 20.64 -10.99 -22.87
N GLY A 211 19.61 -10.19 -23.14
CA GLY A 211 19.04 -9.25 -22.18
C GLY A 211 18.30 -9.90 -21.00
N PRO A 212 17.88 -9.10 -20.02
CA PRO A 212 17.16 -9.61 -18.86
C PRO A 212 15.80 -10.18 -19.28
N ARG A 213 15.35 -11.25 -18.61
CA ARG A 213 14.14 -12.02 -19.00
C ARG A 213 12.89 -11.14 -19.19
N PHE A 214 12.74 -10.07 -18.41
CA PHE A 214 11.59 -9.16 -18.51
C PHE A 214 11.61 -8.32 -19.80
N ALA A 215 12.78 -7.96 -20.32
CA ALA A 215 12.92 -7.22 -21.58
C ALA A 215 12.71 -8.15 -22.80
N ARG A 216 13.01 -9.44 -22.66
CA ARG A 216 12.92 -10.46 -23.72
C ARG A 216 11.52 -11.05 -23.92
N LYS A 217 10.45 -10.43 -23.40
CA LYS A 217 9.07 -10.94 -23.56
C LYS A 217 8.64 -11.00 -25.03
N SER A 218 9.00 -9.99 -25.82
CA SER A 218 8.81 -9.95 -27.28
C SER A 218 9.63 -8.82 -27.88
N SER A 219 9.92 -8.89 -29.19
CA SER A 219 10.63 -7.80 -29.89
C SER A 219 9.89 -6.46 -29.79
N ARG A 220 8.55 -6.48 -29.84
CA ARG A 220 7.73 -5.27 -29.69
C ARG A 220 7.83 -4.68 -28.28
N HIS A 221 7.93 -5.52 -27.26
CA HIS A 221 8.10 -5.06 -25.89
C HIS A 221 9.49 -4.48 -25.65
N ALA A 222 10.54 -5.15 -26.11
CA ALA A 222 11.91 -4.63 -26.07
C ALA A 222 12.01 -3.26 -26.76
N ALA A 223 11.39 -3.11 -27.94
CA ALA A 223 11.34 -1.84 -28.65
C ALA A 223 10.66 -0.72 -27.82
N LYS A 224 9.55 -1.03 -27.13
CA LYS A 224 8.88 -0.04 -26.25
C LYS A 224 9.79 0.46 -25.13
N LEU A 225 10.56 -0.44 -24.50
CA LEU A 225 11.50 -0.05 -23.44
C LEU A 225 12.63 0.82 -24.00
N LEU A 226 13.13 0.50 -25.20
CA LEU A 226 14.19 1.28 -25.85
C LEU A 226 13.71 2.67 -26.29
N VAL A 227 12.47 2.79 -26.78
CA VAL A 227 11.87 4.09 -27.13
C VAL A 227 11.81 4.99 -25.91
N GLU A 228 11.34 4.49 -24.76
CA GLU A 228 11.31 5.26 -23.52
C GLU A 228 12.71 5.74 -23.12
N LEU A 229 13.73 4.87 -23.20
CA LEU A 229 15.11 5.26 -22.88
C LEU A 229 15.73 6.26 -23.88
N LEU A 230 15.32 6.22 -25.14
CA LEU A 230 15.71 7.21 -26.15
C LEU A 230 15.03 8.56 -25.90
N GLU A 231 13.74 8.56 -25.57
CA GLU A 231 12.98 9.79 -25.27
C GLU A 231 13.59 10.57 -24.10
N HIS A 232 14.07 9.87 -23.07
CA HIS A 232 14.76 10.47 -21.92
C HIS A 232 16.29 10.59 -22.09
N GLN A 233 16.81 10.38 -23.30
CA GLN A 233 18.23 10.50 -23.66
C GLN A 233 19.22 9.65 -22.85
N TRP A 234 18.78 8.51 -22.32
CA TRP A 234 19.66 7.53 -21.68
C TRP A 234 20.36 6.61 -22.68
N LEU A 235 19.77 6.47 -23.86
CA LEU A 235 20.37 5.81 -25.01
C LEU A 235 20.56 6.79 -26.17
N ILE A 236 21.51 6.49 -27.03
CA ILE A 236 21.62 7.05 -28.39
C ILE A 236 21.60 5.90 -29.40
N THR A 237 21.18 6.18 -30.63
CA THR A 237 21.12 5.16 -31.68
C THR A 237 21.53 5.72 -33.04
N ASP A 238 22.21 4.88 -33.82
CA ASP A 238 22.54 5.12 -35.24
C ASP A 238 21.51 4.50 -36.21
N GLY A 239 20.41 3.95 -35.67
CA GLY A 239 19.38 3.22 -36.43
C GLY A 239 19.58 1.69 -36.47
N HIS A 240 20.73 1.18 -36.03
CA HIS A 240 21.03 -0.26 -36.00
C HIS A 240 21.50 -0.75 -34.63
N THR A 241 22.23 0.09 -33.91
CA THR A 241 22.76 -0.17 -32.59
C THR A 241 22.33 0.92 -31.60
N PHE A 242 22.36 0.58 -30.32
CA PHE A 242 22.06 1.45 -29.20
C PHE A 242 23.30 1.56 -28.33
N GLU A 243 23.63 2.77 -27.90
CA GLU A 243 24.73 3.05 -26.98
C GLU A 243 24.20 3.70 -25.70
N VAL A 244 24.66 3.22 -24.54
CA VAL A 244 24.28 3.73 -23.22
C VAL A 244 25.06 4.99 -22.89
N ARG A 245 24.37 6.10 -22.64
CA ARG A 245 25.02 7.32 -22.18
C ARG A 245 25.51 7.16 -20.75
N HIS A 246 26.81 7.36 -20.55
CA HIS A 246 27.38 7.53 -19.23
C HIS A 246 27.08 8.95 -18.74
N VAL A 247 26.24 9.08 -17.72
CA VAL A 247 26.21 10.31 -16.93
C VAL A 247 27.48 10.30 -16.10
N GLN A 248 28.42 11.20 -16.42
CA GLN A 248 29.52 11.51 -15.51
C GLN A 248 28.89 12.00 -14.20
N SER A 249 29.27 11.35 -13.10
CA SER A 249 28.84 11.66 -11.73
C SER A 249 29.19 13.08 -11.35
#